data_AF-A0A1V1UF74-F1
#
_entry.id   AF-A0A1V1UF74-F1
#
_cell.length_a   1.000
_cell.length_b   1.000
_cell.length_c   1.000
_cell.angle_alpha   90.00
_cell.angle_beta   90.00
_cell.angle_gamma   90.00
#
_symmetry.space_group_name_H-M   'P 1'
#
loop_
_entity.id
_entity.type
_entity.pdbx_description
1 polymer ?
#
loop_
_entity_poly.entity_id
_entity_poly.type
_entity_poly.pdbx_seq_one_letter_code
_entity_poly.pdbx_strand_id
1 'polypeptide(L)' 'MAFAHALLQGEGIDCFEMDVNMSILEGSIGIFPRRLMVADDDYEDARVALIDNGFSLED' A
#
# COMPACT_ATOMS: atom_id res chain seq x y z
N MET A 1 -5.54 4.13 2.04
CA MET A 1 -4.13 4.32 1.67
C MET A 1 -3.39 5.22 2.63
N ALA A 2 -3.72 6.53 2.74
CA ALA A 2 -3.00 7.44 3.65
C ALA A 2 -2.91 6.96 5.12
N PHE A 3 -3.99 6.40 5.68
CA PHE A 3 -3.97 5.85 7.04
C PHE A 3 -3.10 4.58 7.15
N ALA A 4 -3.20 3.65 6.19
CA ALA A 4 -2.37 2.45 6.14
C ALA A 4 -0.87 2.80 6.03
N HIS A 5 -0.53 3.76 5.17
CA HIS A 5 0.85 4.26 5.03
C HIS A 5 1.37 4.88 6.32
N ALA A 6 0.58 5.75 6.97
CA ALA A 6 0.97 6.35 8.25
C ALA A 6 1.12 5.33 9.38
N LEU A 7 0.28 4.29 9.39
CA LEU A 7 0.36 3.18 10.34
C LEU A 7 1.67 2.41 10.15
N LEU A 8 1.95 1.94 8.93
CA LEU A 8 3.16 1.18 8.63
C LEU A 8 4.43 1.99 8.91
N GLN A 9 4.45 3.28 8.57
CA GLN A 9 5.56 4.16 8.94
C GLN A 9 5.71 4.32 10.46
N GLY A 10 4.62 4.31 11.22
CA GLY A 10 4.65 4.33 12.69
C GLY A 10 5.28 3.08 13.29
N GLU A 11 5.10 1.93 12.64
CA GLU A 11 5.71 0.64 13.00
C GLU A 11 7.16 0.48 12.46
N GLY A 12 7.68 1.49 11.74
CA GLY A 12 9.01 1.45 11.14
C GLY A 12 9.10 0.60 9.87
N ILE A 13 7.96 0.31 9.24
CA ILE A 13 7.87 -0.45 8.00
C ILE A 13 7.89 0.51 6.81
N ASP A 14 8.89 0.38 5.96
CA ASP A 14 8.98 1.17 4.73
C ASP A 14 7.95 0.67 3.72
N CYS A 15 7.09 1.59 3.28
CA CYS A 15 6.07 1.31 2.28
C CYS A 15 6.00 2.40 1.22
N PHE A 16 5.56 2.03 0.01
CA PHE A 16 5.35 2.99 -1.07
C PHE A 16 4.08 2.66 -1.85
N GLU A 17 3.47 3.70 -2.41
CA GLU A 17 2.31 3.52 -3.26
C GLU A 17 2.74 3.26 -4.71
N MET A 18 2.35 2.10 -5.25
CA MET A 18 2.51 1.81 -6.66
C MET A 18 1.34 2.42 -7.45
N ASP A 19 1.63 2.88 -8.68
CA ASP A 19 0.66 3.39 -9.66
C ASP A 19 0.16 4.84 -9.48
N VAL A 20 0.83 5.67 -8.66
CA VAL A 20 0.47 7.09 -8.47
C VAL A 20 0.65 7.96 -9.72
N ASN A 21 1.48 7.54 -10.68
CA ASN A 21 1.89 8.34 -11.84
C ASN A 21 1.31 7.91 -13.20
N MET A 22 0.47 6.87 -13.27
CA MET A 22 0.00 6.31 -14.55
C MET A 22 -1.20 7.06 -15.14
N SER A 23 -1.26 8.38 -14.92
CA SER A 23 -2.21 9.30 -15.55
C SER A 23 -1.58 10.18 -16.63
N ILE A 24 -0.24 10.16 -16.80
CA ILE A 24 0.46 11.14 -17.65
C ILE A 24 1.01 10.54 -18.96
N LEU A 25 1.26 9.23 -19.04
CA LEU A 25 2.05 8.68 -20.16
C LEU A 25 1.24 8.20 -21.38
N GLU A 26 -0.04 7.86 -21.25
CA GLU A 26 -0.87 7.43 -22.39
C GLU A 26 -2.33 7.74 -22.06
N GLY A 27 -3.07 8.35 -22.98
CA GLY A 27 -4.45 8.83 -22.79
C GLY A 27 -5.51 7.75 -22.59
N SER A 28 -5.33 6.90 -21.59
CA SER A 28 -6.24 5.84 -21.16
C SER A 28 -6.87 6.21 -19.82
N ILE A 29 -8.16 5.99 -19.73
CA ILE A 29 -9.00 6.18 -18.54
C ILE A 29 -8.35 5.41 -17.38
N GLY A 30 -7.75 6.13 -16.44
CA GLY A 30 -6.99 5.59 -15.31
C GLY A 30 -7.85 4.78 -14.34
N ILE A 31 -7.86 3.46 -14.51
CA ILE A 31 -8.59 2.49 -13.65
C ILE A 31 -7.62 1.39 -13.19
N PHE A 32 -6.40 1.76 -12.82
CA PHE A 32 -5.57 0.85 -12.06
C PHE A 32 -5.79 1.10 -10.55
N PRO A 33 -6.06 0.04 -9.77
CA PRO A 33 -6.25 0.18 -8.34
C PRO A 33 -4.90 0.56 -7.71
N ARG A 34 -4.91 1.60 -6.88
CA ARG A 34 -3.74 2.00 -6.08
C ARG A 34 -3.36 0.87 -5.15
N ARG A 35 -2.08 0.50 -5.12
CA ARG A 35 -1.54 -0.56 -4.26
C ARG A 35 -0.50 0.02 -3.32
N LEU A 36 -0.46 -0.47 -2.08
CA LEU A 36 0.58 -0.16 -1.10
C LEU A 36 1.53 -1.35 -1.10
N MET A 37 2.80 -1.09 -1.32
CA MET A 37 3.85 -2.10 -1.43
C MET A 37 4.81 -1.95 -0.25
N VAL A 38 5.31 -3.07 0.25
CA VAL A 38 6.36 -3.18 1.28
C VAL A 38 7.45 -4.11 0.76
N ALA A 39 8.60 -4.16 1.44
CA ALA A 39 9.60 -5.18 1.16
C ALA A 39 9.04 -6.58 1.49
N ASP A 40 9.48 -7.62 0.76
CA ASP A 40 9.05 -8.99 1.00
C ASP A 40 9.32 -9.44 2.45
N ASP A 41 10.46 -9.01 3.00
CA ASP A 41 10.88 -9.31 4.38
C ASP A 41 9.94 -8.67 5.42
N ASP A 42 9.29 -7.55 5.07
CA ASP A 42 8.36 -6.82 5.94
C ASP A 42 6.89 -7.19 5.69
N TYR A 43 6.60 -8.06 4.71
CA TYR A 43 5.24 -8.35 4.27
C TYR A 43 4.36 -8.88 5.41
N GLU A 44 4.86 -9.87 6.16
CA GLU A 44 4.07 -10.50 7.21
C GLU A 44 3.81 -9.54 8.37
N ASP A 45 4.81 -8.74 8.76
CA ASP A 45 4.67 -7.74 9.82
C ASP A 45 3.69 -6.63 9.41
N ALA A 46 3.77 -6.17 8.15
CA ALA A 46 2.82 -5.20 7.59
C ALA A 46 1.40 -5.77 7.55
N ARG A 47 1.25 -7.04 7.15
CA ARG A 47 -0.02 -7.75 7.08
C ARG A 47 -0.68 -7.80 8.47
N VAL A 48 0.07 -8.20 9.49
CA VAL A 48 -0.39 -8.26 10.88
C VAL A 48 -0.78 -6.88 11.39
N ALA A 49 0.09 -5.87 11.23
CA ALA A 49 -0.17 -4.51 11.68
C ALA A 49 -1.47 -3.94 11.06
N LEU A 50 -1.70 -4.18 9.77
CA LEU A 50 -2.92 -3.76 9.09
C LEU A 50 -4.16 -4.50 9.61
N ILE A 51 -4.11 -5.83 9.74
CA ILE A 51 -5.26 -6.61 10.22
C ILE A 51 -5.64 -6.24 11.67
N ASP A 52 -4.65 -6.08 12.54
CA ASP A 52 -4.87 -5.69 13.95
C ASP A 52 -5.53 -4.31 14.08
N ASN A 53 -5.31 -3.44 13.10
CA ASN A 53 -5.93 -2.12 13.01
C ASN A 53 -7.23 -2.10 12.20
N GLY A 54 -7.80 -3.28 11.88
CA GLY A 54 -9.11 -3.43 11.28
C GLY A 54 -9.14 -3.34 9.75
N PHE A 55 -7.99 -3.45 9.08
CA PHE A 55 -7.95 -3.57 7.63
C PHE A 55 -8.25 -5.00 7.18
N SER A 56 -9.04 -5.14 6.12
CA SER A 56 -9.18 -6.41 5.39
C SER A 56 -8.27 -6.37 4.17
N LEU A 57 -7.42 -7.38 4.04
CA LEU A 57 -6.52 -7.55 2.90
C LEU A 57 -7.16 -8.56 1.95
N GLU A 58 -7.10 -8.27 0.65
CA GLU A 58 -7.48 -9.24 -0.39
C GLU A 58 -6.31 -10.22 -0.58
N ASP A 59 -6.62 -11.52 -0.71
CA ASP A 59 -5.63 -12.60 -0.93
C ASP A 59 -5.02 -12.56 -2.35
#